data_AF-A0AAJ2GJC9-F1
#
_entry.id   AF-A0AAJ2GJC9-F1
#
_cell.length_a   1.000
_cell.length_b   1.000
_cell.length_c   1.000
_cell.angle_alpha   90.00
_cell.angle_beta   90.00
_cell.angle_gamma   90.00
#
_symmetry.space_group_name_H-M   'P 1'
#
loop_
_entity.id
_entity.type
_entity.pdbx_description
1 polymer ?
#
loop_
_entity_poly.entity_id
_entity_poly.type
_entity_poly.pdbx_seq_one_letter_code
_entity_poly.pdbx_strand_id
1 'polypeptide(L)'
;MSFIYPRKVAFRRPGAQHGIGAVGYGGQTPDAEDEIICGIPASIQARREGTNNPVGLPGDGKTPTWYVFIPKAKLANGVVHNRDVMIDDLGIRYQVIQPYWDSLGYRLTVITLDT
;
A
#
# COMPACT_ATOMS: atom_id res chain seq x y z
N MET A 1 -7.83 -21.50 -4.57
CA MET A 1 -7.89 -20.23 -3.80
C MET A 1 -7.81 -20.58 -2.33
N SER A 2 -7.01 -19.85 -1.53
CA SER A 2 -6.94 -20.09 -0.08
C SER A 2 -8.07 -19.33 0.60
N PHE A 3 -8.81 -19.98 1.50
CA PHE A 3 -9.92 -19.37 2.25
C PHE A 3 -9.47 -18.13 3.05
N ILE A 4 -8.23 -18.11 3.51
CA ILE A 4 -7.67 -17.05 4.35
C ILE A 4 -7.20 -15.84 3.53
N TYR A 5 -6.81 -16.05 2.27
CA TYR A 5 -6.24 -15.02 1.39
C TYR A 5 -7.06 -14.92 0.09
N PRO A 6 -8.27 -14.33 0.14
CA PRO A 6 -9.19 -14.31 -0.99
C PRO A 6 -8.81 -13.31 -2.08
N ARG A 7 -7.92 -12.35 -1.80
CA ARG A 7 -7.57 -11.24 -2.69
C ARG A 7 -6.20 -11.43 -3.33
N LYS A 8 -5.95 -10.73 -4.42
CA LYS A 8 -4.62 -10.62 -5.05
C LYS A 8 -4.19 -9.17 -5.05
N VAL A 9 -2.92 -8.92 -4.75
CA VAL A 9 -2.36 -7.59 -4.75
C VAL A 9 -1.12 -7.51 -5.62
N ALA A 10 -0.89 -6.32 -6.17
CA ALA A 10 0.36 -5.91 -6.78
C ALA A 10 0.98 -4.79 -5.96
N PHE A 11 2.31 -4.71 -5.98
CA PHE A 11 3.06 -3.62 -5.37
C PHE A 11 3.83 -2.88 -6.45
N ARG A 12 3.79 -1.56 -6.38
CA ARG A 12 4.56 -0.66 -7.22
C ARG A 12 5.39 0.30 -6.37
N ARG A 13 6.56 0.67 -6.86
CA ARG A 13 7.41 1.67 -6.23
C ARG A 13 7.18 3.02 -6.90
N PRO A 14 6.92 4.08 -6.14
CA PRO A 14 6.99 5.43 -6.69
C PRO A 14 8.37 5.69 -7.29
N GLY A 15 8.41 6.08 -8.55
CA GLY A 15 9.66 6.46 -9.22
C GLY A 15 10.31 7.65 -8.52
N ALA A 16 11.63 7.63 -8.41
CA ALA A 16 12.38 8.79 -7.94
C ALA A 16 12.42 9.85 -9.06
N GLN A 17 12.14 11.10 -8.73
CA GLN A 17 12.32 12.20 -9.67
C GLN A 17 13.83 12.39 -9.92
N HIS A 18 14.32 11.79 -11.01
CA HIS A 18 15.71 11.89 -11.41
C HIS A 18 15.93 13.16 -12.23
N GLY A 19 16.60 14.14 -11.63
CA GLY A 19 17.09 15.32 -12.34
C GLY A 19 17.85 16.25 -11.40
N ILE A 20 19.06 16.63 -11.78
CA ILE A 20 19.85 17.67 -11.12
C ILE A 20 19.69 18.93 -11.99
N GLY A 21 19.00 19.97 -11.51
CA GLY A 21 18.75 21.21 -12.26
C GLY A 21 17.31 21.71 -12.10
N ALA A 22 16.84 22.56 -13.04
CA ALA A 22 15.46 23.02 -13.10
C ALA A 22 14.51 21.88 -13.52
N VAL A 23 14.28 20.95 -12.61
CA VAL A 23 13.26 19.93 -12.78
C VAL A 23 11.91 20.57 -12.46
N GLY A 24 10.94 20.43 -13.37
CA GLY A 24 9.58 20.89 -13.13
C GLY A 24 9.02 20.32 -11.83
N TYR A 25 8.13 21.08 -11.18
CA TYR A 25 7.41 20.58 -10.01
C TYR A 25 6.51 19.42 -10.45
N GLY A 26 6.88 18.19 -10.10
CA GLY A 26 6.18 16.97 -10.48
C GLY A 26 5.63 16.28 -9.25
N GLY A 27 4.31 16.10 -9.19
CA GLY A 27 3.69 15.21 -8.21
C GLY A 27 3.89 13.74 -8.59
N GLN A 28 3.71 12.86 -7.62
CA GLN A 28 3.71 11.42 -7.87
C GLN A 28 2.48 11.06 -8.74
N THR A 29 2.71 10.54 -9.93
CA THR A 29 1.65 10.07 -10.84
C THR A 29 1.68 8.54 -10.94
N PRO A 30 0.53 7.86 -11.15
CA PRO A 30 0.49 6.42 -11.34
C PRO A 30 1.37 5.91 -12.50
N ASP A 31 1.60 6.77 -13.51
CA ASP A 31 2.41 6.45 -14.69
C ASP A 31 3.93 6.43 -14.40
N ALA A 32 4.35 7.01 -13.27
CA ALA A 32 5.74 7.03 -12.83
C ALA A 32 6.05 5.95 -11.79
N GLU A 33 5.20 4.92 -11.66
CA GLU A 33 5.37 3.84 -10.68
C GLU A 33 5.94 2.57 -11.31
N ASP A 34 7.05 2.07 -10.77
CA ASP A 34 7.67 0.83 -11.23
C ASP A 34 7.00 -0.39 -10.59
N GLU A 35 6.59 -1.39 -11.38
CA GLU A 35 6.03 -2.63 -10.83
C GLU A 35 7.11 -3.46 -10.13
N ILE A 36 6.90 -3.75 -8.84
CA ILE A 36 7.80 -4.58 -8.03
C ILE A 36 7.39 -6.05 -8.17
N ILE A 37 6.11 -6.33 -7.94
CA ILE A 37 5.54 -7.67 -7.97
C ILE A 37 4.03 -7.62 -8.15
N CYS A 38 3.46 -8.65 -8.75
CA CYS A 38 2.03 -8.75 -9.01
C CYS A 38 1.46 -10.13 -8.64
N GLY A 39 0.14 -10.19 -8.47
CA GLY A 39 -0.59 -11.45 -8.27
C GLY A 39 -0.37 -12.12 -6.92
N ILE A 40 0.08 -11.39 -5.90
CA ILE A 40 0.38 -11.94 -4.57
C ILE A 40 -0.91 -12.16 -3.79
N PRO A 41 -1.17 -13.37 -3.27
CA PRO A 41 -2.37 -13.62 -2.47
C PRO A 41 -2.28 -12.87 -1.14
N ALA A 42 -3.35 -12.15 -0.80
CA ALA A 42 -3.43 -11.34 0.40
C ALA A 42 -4.81 -11.42 1.07
N SER A 43 -4.84 -11.09 2.35
CA SER A 43 -6.06 -10.90 3.14
C SER A 43 -6.14 -9.45 3.55
N ILE A 44 -7.14 -8.73 3.07
CA ILE A 44 -7.35 -7.30 3.34
C ILE A 44 -8.47 -7.18 4.39
N GLN A 45 -8.18 -6.55 5.51
CA GLN A 45 -9.09 -6.42 6.64
C GLN A 45 -9.24 -4.96 7.07
N ALA A 46 -10.48 -4.51 7.22
CA ALA A 46 -10.78 -3.17 7.69
C ALA A 46 -10.37 -3.02 9.16
N ARG A 47 -9.69 -1.92 9.48
CA ARG A 47 -9.44 -1.54 10.87
C ARG A 47 -10.50 -0.52 11.29
N ARG A 48 -11.15 -0.77 12.43
CA ARG A 48 -12.16 0.13 13.01
C ARG A 48 -11.58 1.50 13.38
N GLU A 49 -10.30 1.54 13.72
CA GLU A 49 -9.57 2.75 14.06
C GLU A 49 -8.90 3.32 12.81
N GLY A 50 -9.57 4.29 12.19
CA GLY A 50 -8.96 5.14 11.18
C GLY A 50 -8.00 6.16 11.78
N THR A 51 -7.15 6.72 10.93
CA THR A 51 -6.28 7.85 11.29
C THR A 51 -7.08 9.15 11.25
N ASN A 52 -6.70 10.15 12.06
CA ASN A 52 -7.36 11.45 12.01
C ASN A 52 -7.06 12.11 10.66
N ASN A 53 -8.07 12.75 10.07
CA ASN A 53 -7.86 13.57 8.88
C ASN A 53 -6.88 14.71 9.23
N PRO A 54 -5.78 14.90 8.48
CA PRO A 54 -4.81 15.97 8.74
C PRO A 54 -5.40 17.38 8.64
N VAL A 55 -6.49 17.59 7.91
CA VAL A 55 -7.16 18.90 7.79
C VAL A 55 -7.90 19.27 9.08
N GLY A 56 -8.40 18.27 9.80
CA GLY A 56 -8.94 18.43 11.16
C GLY A 56 -10.19 19.31 11.24
N LEU A 57 -11.03 19.33 10.19
CA LEU A 57 -12.26 20.11 10.22
C LEU A 57 -13.32 19.46 11.13
N PRO A 58 -14.15 20.25 11.82
CA PRO A 58 -15.28 19.71 12.58
C PRO A 58 -16.20 18.87 11.70
N GLY A 59 -16.38 17.60 12.06
CA GLY A 59 -17.19 16.64 11.29
C GLY A 59 -16.41 15.79 10.29
N ASP A 60 -15.10 15.99 10.15
CA ASP A 60 -14.28 15.16 9.27
C ASP A 60 -14.28 13.69 9.72
N GLY A 61 -14.53 12.81 8.75
CA GLY A 61 -14.37 11.37 8.93
C GLY A 61 -12.90 10.99 9.17
N LYS A 62 -12.69 9.88 9.87
CA LYS A 62 -11.36 9.29 9.99
C LYS A 62 -10.96 8.63 8.67
N THR A 63 -9.70 8.78 8.27
CA THR A 63 -9.15 8.07 7.11
C THR A 63 -9.06 6.59 7.43
N PRO A 64 -9.71 5.70 6.65
CA PRO A 64 -9.73 4.28 6.93
C PRO A 64 -8.32 3.69 6.80
N THR A 65 -7.94 2.89 7.79
CA THR A 65 -6.71 2.10 7.77
C THR A 65 -7.05 0.63 7.59
N TRP A 66 -6.20 -0.11 6.89
CA TRP A 66 -6.40 -1.52 6.58
C TRP A 66 -5.19 -2.33 7.03
N TYR A 67 -5.45 -3.55 7.50
CA TYR A 67 -4.42 -4.56 7.67
C TYR A 67 -4.39 -5.49 6.47
N VAL A 68 -3.20 -5.73 5.95
CA VAL A 68 -3.00 -6.65 4.83
C VAL A 68 -2.04 -7.74 5.25
N PHE A 69 -2.51 -8.98 5.21
CA PHE A 69 -1.71 -10.15 5.55
C PHE A 69 -1.26 -10.88 4.30
N ILE A 70 0.04 -11.14 4.21
CA ILE A 70 0.66 -11.89 3.11
C ILE A 70 1.51 -13.01 3.70
N PRO A 71 1.30 -14.27 3.29
CA PRO A 71 2.05 -15.38 3.84
C PRO A 71 3.52 -15.33 3.41
N LYS A 72 4.43 -15.63 4.34
CA LYS A 72 5.89 -15.65 4.16
C LYS A 72 6.36 -16.46 2.95
N ALA A 73 5.64 -17.53 2.61
CA ALA A 73 5.95 -18.38 1.47
C ALA A 73 5.68 -17.72 0.10
N LYS A 74 4.99 -16.57 0.06
CA LYS A 74 4.59 -15.89 -1.18
C LYS A 74 5.31 -14.58 -1.42
N LEU A 75 5.90 -13.99 -0.38
CA LEU A 75 6.63 -12.74 -0.51
C LEU A 75 7.80 -12.71 0.47
N ALA A 76 9.01 -12.51 -0.03
CA ALA A 76 10.22 -12.47 0.78
C ALA A 76 10.30 -11.17 1.60
N ASN A 77 10.99 -11.23 2.75
CA ASN A 77 11.29 -10.05 3.55
C ASN A 77 12.15 -9.06 2.75
N GLY A 78 11.89 -7.76 2.90
CA GLY A 78 12.60 -6.67 2.20
C GLY A 78 12.11 -6.35 0.79
N VAL A 79 11.08 -7.04 0.28
CA VAL A 79 10.49 -6.69 -1.03
C VAL A 79 9.65 -5.41 -0.94
N VAL A 80 8.82 -5.32 0.11
CA VAL A 80 7.89 -4.21 0.32
C VAL A 80 8.51 -3.18 1.25
N HIS A 81 8.45 -1.92 0.86
CA HIS A 81 8.96 -0.79 1.61
C HIS A 81 7.84 0.17 2.01
N ASN A 82 8.17 1.07 2.95
CA ASN A 82 7.32 2.23 3.23
C ASN A 82 7.13 3.04 1.95
N ARG A 83 5.91 3.56 1.77
CA ARG A 83 5.46 4.35 0.61
C ARG A 83 5.31 3.58 -0.70
N ASP A 84 5.58 2.28 -0.73
CA ASP A 84 5.17 1.47 -1.87
C ASP A 84 3.64 1.54 -2.02
N VAL A 85 3.19 1.49 -3.27
CA VAL A 85 1.77 1.56 -3.63
C VAL A 85 1.27 0.14 -3.85
N MET A 86 0.28 -0.27 -3.06
CA MET A 86 -0.40 -1.54 -3.21
C MET A 86 -1.68 -1.35 -4.02
N ILE A 87 -1.91 -2.22 -4.98
CA ILE A 87 -3.12 -2.24 -5.81
C ILE A 87 -3.79 -3.59 -5.64
N ASP A 88 -5.06 -3.62 -5.28
CA ASP A 88 -5.83 -4.86 -5.15
C ASP A 88 -6.42 -5.33 -6.50
N ASP A 89 -7.04 -6.51 -6.48
CA ASP A 89 -7.74 -7.08 -7.64
C ASP A 89 -8.99 -6.29 -8.07
N LEU A 90 -9.48 -5.36 -7.25
CA LEU A 90 -10.59 -4.47 -7.57
C LEU A 90 -10.11 -3.12 -8.14
N GLY A 91 -8.80 -2.90 -8.23
CA GLY A 91 -8.19 -1.66 -8.70
C GLY A 91 -8.10 -0.56 -7.62
N ILE A 92 -8.42 -0.87 -6.37
CA ILE A 92 -8.29 0.08 -5.26
C ILE A 92 -6.81 0.25 -4.92
N ARG A 93 -6.39 1.51 -4.76
CA ARG A 93 -5.02 1.89 -4.48
C ARG A 93 -4.84 2.19 -3.00
N TYR A 94 -3.73 1.69 -2.47
CA TYR A 94 -3.36 1.86 -1.07
C TYR A 94 -1.90 2.27 -0.97
N GLN A 95 -1.56 3.06 0.04
CA GLN A 95 -0.17 3.35 0.38
C GLN A 95 0.25 2.48 1.56
N VAL A 96 1.42 1.85 1.44
CA VAL A 96 2.04 1.11 2.55
C VAL A 96 2.64 2.09 3.57
N ILE A 97 2.12 2.06 4.79
CA ILE A 97 2.57 2.92 5.90
C ILE A 97 3.52 2.17 6.84
N GLN A 98 3.30 0.87 7.04
CA GLN A 98 4.18 0.03 7.85
C GLN A 98 4.26 -1.39 7.27
N PRO A 99 5.39 -1.78 6.65
CA PRO A 99 5.63 -3.12 6.17
C PRO A 99 6.16 -4.02 7.30
N TYR A 100 5.33 -4.25 8.32
CA TYR A 100 5.75 -5.09 9.43
C TYR A 100 5.88 -6.56 8.99
N TRP A 101 6.99 -7.18 9.39
CA TRP A 101 7.32 -8.56 9.08
C TRP A 101 7.40 -9.39 10.36
N ASP A 102 6.77 -10.55 10.37
CA ASP A 102 6.78 -11.52 11.47
C ASP A 102 7.07 -12.96 10.99
N SER A 103 6.88 -13.94 11.87
CA SER A 103 7.11 -15.36 11.57
C SER A 103 6.16 -15.92 10.50
N LEU A 104 4.98 -15.33 10.32
CA LEU A 104 3.94 -15.75 9.38
C LEU A 104 4.04 -15.01 8.04
N GLY A 105 4.70 -13.85 7.99
CA GLY A 105 4.98 -13.10 6.77
C GLY A 105 4.81 -11.60 6.97
N TYR A 106 4.19 -10.93 6.01
CA TYR A 106 3.87 -9.51 6.17
C TYR A 106 2.53 -9.31 6.84
N ARG A 107 2.50 -8.37 7.79
CA ARG A 107 1.30 -7.71 8.30
C ARG A 107 1.45 -6.23 8.01
N LEU A 108 0.99 -5.81 6.83
CA LEU A 108 1.08 -4.43 6.39
C LEU A 108 -0.01 -3.59 7.03
N THR A 109 0.33 -2.36 7.42
CA THR A 109 -0.64 -1.30 7.65
C THR A 109 -0.68 -0.42 6.42
N VAL A 110 -1.85 -0.28 5.80
CA VAL A 110 -2.04 0.55 4.62
C VAL A 110 -3.17 1.56 4.81
N ILE A 111 -3.10 2.67 4.09
CA ILE A 111 -4.19 3.65 4.00
C ILE A 111 -4.66 3.71 2.55
N THR A 112 -5.94 3.99 2.33
CA THR A 112 -6.46 4.19 0.98
C THR A 112 -5.82 5.44 0.38
N LEU A 113 -5.38 5.36 -0.88
CA LEU A 113 -5.00 6.53 -1.66
C LEU A 113 -6.22 6.94 -2.48
N ASP A 114 -6.79 8.09 -2.16
CA ASP A 114 -7.76 8.73 -3.03
C ASP A 114 -7.00 9.30 -4.24
N THR A 115 -7.25 8.73 -5.41
CA THR A 115 -6.81 9.28 -6.71
C THR A 115 -7.73 10.41 -7.15
#